data_AF-A0A2S7PVA7-F1
#
_entry.id   AF-A0A2S7PVA7-F1
#
_cell.length_a   1.000
_cell.length_b   1.000
_cell.length_c   1.000
_cell.angle_alpha   90.00
_cell.angle_beta   90.00
_cell.angle_gamma   90.00
#
_symmetry.space_group_name_H-M   'P 1'
#
loop_
_entity.id
_entity.type
_entity.pdbx_description
1 polymer ?
#
loop_
_entity_poly.entity_id
_entity_poly.type
_entity_poly.pdbx_seq_one_letter_code
_entity_poly.pdbx_strand_id
1 'polypeptide(L)'
;MKEDIRRIYLTEHKTLSETRNEIKDIYNFSASERTWKYHLDKWRFNKKLTQEEKAFVLSKAQKRHLEDKEIIFYHNGVLLDTNKIERLKRQRISEECNGEPLAAEK
;
A
#
# COMPACT_ATOMS: atom_id res chain seq x y z
N MET A 1 11.25 8.86 -16.74
CA MET A 1 9.84 9.32 -16.57
C MET A 1 9.00 8.41 -15.69
N LYS A 2 8.68 7.15 -16.05
CA LYS A 2 7.84 6.28 -15.18
C LYS A 2 8.46 6.06 -13.78
N GLU A 3 9.76 5.79 -13.72
CA GLU A 3 10.46 5.61 -12.44
C GLU A 3 10.56 6.92 -11.65
N ASP A 4 10.68 8.07 -12.32
CA ASP A 4 10.63 9.39 -11.65
C ASP A 4 9.26 9.67 -11.07
N ILE A 5 8.19 9.38 -11.83
CA ILE A 5 6.81 9.44 -11.32
C ILE A 5 6.66 8.54 -10.10
N ARG A 6 7.20 7.31 -10.15
CA ARG A 6 7.15 6.37 -9.03
C ARG A 6 7.88 6.92 -7.80
N ARG A 7 9.12 7.40 -7.98
CA ARG A 7 9.94 7.98 -6.91
C ARG A 7 9.24 9.17 -6.26
N ILE A 8 8.82 10.15 -7.06
CA ILE A 8 8.18 11.37 -6.57
C ILE A 8 6.85 11.05 -5.87
N TYR A 9 6.02 10.20 -6.46
CA TYR A 9 4.68 9.91 -5.95
C TYR A 9 4.68 8.95 -4.74
N LEU A 10 5.52 7.91 -4.76
CA LEU A 10 5.52 6.84 -3.75
C LEU A 10 6.64 7.02 -2.72
N THR A 11 7.87 7.26 -3.15
CA THR A 11 9.04 7.36 -2.26
C THR A 11 9.11 8.71 -1.55
N GLU A 12 8.89 9.81 -2.27
CA GLU A 12 8.86 11.16 -1.70
C GLU A 12 7.48 11.54 -1.14
N HIS A 13 6.52 10.62 -1.20
CA HIS A 13 5.16 10.75 -0.68
C HIS A 13 4.33 11.93 -1.23
N LYS A 14 4.76 12.60 -2.30
CA LYS A 14 4.07 13.77 -2.87
C LYS A 14 2.67 13.46 -3.40
N THR A 15 1.78 14.45 -3.38
CA THR A 15 0.42 14.33 -3.94
C THR A 15 0.44 14.24 -5.46
N LEU A 16 -0.67 13.81 -6.07
CA LEU A 16 -0.79 13.77 -7.53
C LEU A 16 -0.61 15.16 -8.15
N SER A 17 -1.00 16.24 -7.47
CA SER A 17 -0.81 17.60 -7.96
C SER A 17 0.67 17.97 -8.01
N GLU A 18 1.39 17.73 -6.92
CA GLU A 18 2.82 18.02 -6.81
C GLU A 18 3.63 17.18 -7.81
N THR A 19 3.35 15.88 -7.90
CA THR A 19 4.01 15.00 -8.88
C THR A 19 3.80 15.48 -10.31
N ARG A 20 2.60 15.96 -10.66
CA ARG A 20 2.31 16.51 -11.98
C ARG A 20 3.12 17.76 -12.28
N ASN A 21 3.19 18.68 -11.32
CA ASN A 21 3.93 19.92 -11.49
C ASN A 21 5.42 19.64 -11.68
N GLU A 22 5.99 18.78 -10.84
CA GLU A 22 7.42 18.46 -10.92
C GLU A 22 7.78 17.69 -12.20
N ILE A 23 6.92 16.78 -12.66
CA ILE A 23 7.12 16.09 -13.95
C ILE A 23 6.94 17.05 -15.13
N LYS A 24 6.06 18.05 -15.01
CA LYS A 24 5.96 19.13 -15.98
C LYS A 24 7.25 19.95 -16.00
N ASP A 25 7.84 20.28 -14.86
CA ASP A 25 9.07 21.07 -14.82
C ASP A 25 10.28 20.30 -15.36
N ILE A 26 10.39 19.00 -15.08
CA ILE A 26 11.52 18.16 -15.53
C ILE A 26 11.42 17.82 -17.02
N TYR A 27 10.22 17.51 -17.53
CA TYR A 27 10.02 16.95 -18.87
C TYR A 27 9.22 17.85 -19.83
N ASN A 28 8.79 19.03 -19.38
CA ASN A 28 7.83 19.90 -20.07
C ASN A 28 6.55 19.15 -20.51
N PHE A 29 6.17 18.12 -19.75
CA PHE A 29 5.03 17.25 -20.06
C PHE A 29 3.82 17.61 -19.20
N SER A 30 2.67 17.81 -19.85
CA SER A 30 1.40 18.02 -19.16
C SER A 30 0.32 17.08 -19.69
N ALA A 31 -0.47 16.50 -18.79
CA ALA A 31 -1.62 15.69 -19.14
C ALA A 31 -2.76 15.92 -18.14
N SER A 32 -3.98 15.55 -18.56
CA SER A 32 -5.17 15.68 -17.70
C SER A 32 -5.05 14.83 -16.44
N GLU A 33 -5.74 15.23 -15.37
CA GLU A 33 -5.79 14.45 -14.13
C GLU A 33 -6.29 13.02 -14.35
N ARG A 34 -7.28 12.86 -15.25
CA ARG A 34 -7.86 11.56 -15.60
C ARG A 34 -6.79 10.63 -16.20
N THR A 35 -5.97 11.15 -17.11
CA THR A 35 -4.86 10.41 -17.72
C THR A 35 -3.86 9.97 -16.65
N TRP A 36 -3.49 10.88 -15.74
CA TRP A 36 -2.60 10.56 -14.63
C TRP A 36 -3.15 9.47 -13.72
N LYS A 37 -4.40 9.58 -13.28
CA LYS A 37 -5.06 8.56 -12.45
C LYS A 37 -5.10 7.20 -13.15
N TYR A 38 -5.44 7.18 -14.45
CA TYR A 38 -5.43 5.95 -15.24
C TYR A 38 -4.04 5.30 -15.27
N HIS A 39 -2.98 6.07 -15.47
CA HIS A 39 -1.62 5.53 -15.49
C HIS A 39 -1.13 5.08 -14.12
N LEU A 40 -1.43 5.82 -13.04
CA LEU A 40 -1.10 5.41 -11.67
C LEU A 40 -1.75 4.07 -11.32
N ASP A 41 -3.02 3.87 -11.68
CA ASP A 41 -3.73 2.60 -11.48
C ASP A 41 -3.15 1.49 -12.36
N LYS A 42 -2.94 1.76 -13.66
CA LYS A 42 -2.33 0.80 -14.61
C LYS A 42 -0.95 0.33 -14.15
N TRP A 43 -0.17 1.21 -13.52
CA TRP A 43 1.14 0.87 -12.96
C TRP A 43 1.09 0.33 -11.53
N ARG A 44 -0.11 0.22 -10.93
CA ARG A 44 -0.33 -0.20 -9.55
C ARG A 44 0.44 0.64 -8.53
N PHE A 45 0.63 1.93 -8.83
CA PHE A 45 1.29 2.89 -7.94
C PHE A 45 0.32 3.32 -6.83
N ASN A 46 -0.04 2.35 -5.99
CA ASN A 46 -0.95 2.53 -4.87
C ASN A 46 -0.17 2.83 -3.60
N LYS A 47 -0.48 3.96 -2.94
CA LYS A 47 0.07 4.32 -1.62
C LYS A 47 -0.46 3.41 -0.49
N LYS A 48 -1.64 2.83 -0.72
CA LYS A 48 -2.30 1.91 0.21
C LYS A 48 -2.13 0.48 -0.31
N LEU A 49 -2.05 -0.45 0.63
CA LEU A 49 -2.11 -1.87 0.35
C LEU A 49 -3.55 -2.26 -0.01
N THR A 50 -3.71 -3.08 -1.03
CA THR A 50 -4.98 -3.74 -1.35
C THR A 50 -5.35 -4.74 -0.24
N GLN A 51 -6.59 -5.22 -0.22
CA GLN A 51 -7.02 -6.22 0.76
C GLN A 51 -6.22 -7.53 0.64
N GLU A 52 -5.94 -7.96 -0.59
CA GLU A 52 -5.12 -9.14 -0.87
C GLU A 52 -3.68 -8.95 -0.38
N GLU A 53 -3.07 -7.79 -0.65
CA GLU A 53 -1.72 -7.47 -0.18
C GLU A 53 -1.65 -7.41 1.35
N LYS A 54 -2.67 -6.83 2.00
CA LYS A 54 -2.79 -6.84 3.47
C LYS A 54 -2.87 -8.27 4.00
N ALA A 55 -3.73 -9.12 3.43
CA ALA A 55 -3.87 -10.51 3.84
C ALA A 55 -2.56 -11.29 3.69
N PHE A 56 -1.84 -11.06 2.59
CA PHE A 56 -0.51 -11.64 2.37
C PHE A 56 0.51 -11.20 3.43
N VAL A 57 0.62 -9.88 3.68
CA VAL A 57 1.53 -9.32 4.69
C VAL A 57 1.21 -9.89 6.08
N LEU A 58 -0.07 -9.97 6.46
CA LEU A 58 -0.49 -10.51 7.74
C LEU A 58 -0.18 -12.00 7.89
N SER A 59 -0.50 -12.81 6.87
CA SER A 59 -0.21 -14.25 6.87
C SER A 59 1.30 -14.52 6.97
N LYS A 60 2.12 -13.80 6.20
CA LYS A 60 3.58 -13.93 6.27
C LYS A 60 4.16 -13.43 7.59
N ALA A 61 3.66 -12.31 8.12
CA ALA A 61 4.11 -11.79 9.40
C ALA A 61 3.79 -12.76 10.55
N GLN A 62 2.61 -13.40 10.53
CA GLN A 62 2.23 -14.41 11.51
C GLN A 62 3.14 -15.64 11.42
N LYS A 63 3.37 -16.17 10.21
CA LYS A 63 4.24 -17.34 10.02
C LYS A 63 5.67 -17.08 10.50
N ARG A 64 6.24 -15.90 10.21
CA ARG A 64 7.63 -15.57 10.58
C ARG A 64 7.81 -15.29 12.06
N HIS A 65 6.80 -14.72 12.71
CA HIS A 65 6.77 -14.59 14.16
C HIS A 65 6.83 -15.96 14.86
N LEU A 66 6.17 -17.00 14.31
CA LEU A 66 6.27 -18.37 14.84
C LEU A 66 7.64 -19.01 14.60
N GLU A 67 8.42 -18.49 13.65
CA GLU A 67 9.78 -18.96 13.35
C GLU A 67 10.87 -18.12 14.04
N ASP A 68 10.50 -17.18 14.93
CA ASP A 68 11.39 -16.20 15.57
C ASP A 68 12.30 -15.45 14.60
N LYS A 69 11.77 -15.13 13.40
CA LYS A 69 12.49 -14.40 12.37
C LYS A 69 11.90 -13.01 12.18
N GLU A 70 12.77 -12.02 12.22
CA GLU A 70 12.44 -10.67 11.78
C GLU A 70 12.10 -10.66 10.28
N ILE A 71 11.13 -9.83 9.91
CA ILE A 71 10.71 -9.67 8.52
C ILE A 71 10.53 -8.20 8.19
N ILE A 72 11.12 -7.83 7.05
CA ILE A 72 11.00 -6.51 6.46
C ILE A 72 10.13 -6.65 5.22
N PHE A 73 9.10 -5.81 5.10
CA PHE A 73 8.26 -5.77 3.92
C PHE A 73 8.49 -4.48 3.13
N TYR A 74 8.52 -4.60 1.80
CA TYR A 74 8.53 -3.47 0.89
C TYR A 74 7.25 -3.46 0.08
N HIS A 75 6.61 -2.31 -0.02
CA HIS A 75 5.46 -2.07 -0.90
C HIS A 75 5.83 -1.01 -1.92
N ASN A 76 5.77 -1.36 -3.21
CA ASN A 76 6.17 -0.46 -4.30
C ASN A 76 7.59 0.14 -4.15
N GLY A 77 8.50 -0.57 -3.48
CA GLY A 77 9.87 -0.11 -3.20
C GLY A 77 10.00 0.82 -1.99
N VAL A 78 8.90 1.05 -1.26
CA VAL A 78 8.88 1.79 0.00
C VAL A 78 8.79 0.79 1.16
N LEU A 79 9.64 0.97 2.17
CA LEU A 79 9.62 0.16 3.38
C LEU A 79 8.27 0.28 4.10
N LEU A 80 7.64 -0.85 4.39
CA LEU A 80 6.47 -0.89 5.26
C LEU A 80 6.93 -0.90 6.71
N ASP A 81 6.62 0.20 7.41
CA ASP A 81 6.86 0.34 8.84
C ASP A 81 6.16 -0.78 9.64
N THR A 82 6.87 -1.35 10.62
CA THR A 82 6.35 -2.36 11.54
C THR A 82 5.07 -1.91 12.25
N ASN A 83 4.97 -0.63 12.62
CA ASN A 83 3.77 -0.03 13.20
C ASN A 83 2.55 -0.13 12.27
N LYS A 84 2.79 -0.04 10.95
CA LYS A 84 1.74 -0.18 9.93
C LYS A 84 1.24 -1.63 9.87
N ILE A 85 2.14 -2.60 10.03
CA ILE A 85 1.80 -4.03 10.09
C ILE A 85 0.99 -4.34 11.36
N GLU A 86 1.40 -3.80 12.51
CA GLU A 86 0.62 -3.96 13.75
C GLU A 86 -0.77 -3.34 13.66
N ARG A 87 -0.88 -2.16 13.05
CA ARG A 87 -2.18 -1.54 12.81
C ARG A 87 -3.07 -2.43 11.93
N LEU A 88 -2.51 -3.07 10.91
CA LEU A 88 -3.25 -4.03 10.08
C LEU A 88 -3.70 -5.26 10.88
N LYS A 89 -2.86 -5.76 11.80
CA LYS A 89 -3.25 -6.86 12.71
C LYS A 89 -4.46 -6.45 13.57
N ARG A 90 -4.42 -5.24 14.16
CA ARG A 90 -5.53 -4.69 14.97
C ARG A 90 -6.82 -4.51 14.16
N GLN A 91 -6.71 -4.03 12.91
CA GLN A 91 -7.87 -3.87 12.02
C GLN A 91 -8.55 -5.21 11.69
N ARG A 92 -7.77 -6.26 11.42
CA ARG A 92 -8.33 -7.60 11.19
C ARG A 92 -9.12 -8.10 12.40
N ILE A 93 -8.57 -7.94 13.61
CA ILE A 93 -9.24 -8.34 14.86
C ILE A 93 -10.55 -7.56 15.05
N SER A 94 -10.58 -6.26 14.74
CA SER A 94 -11.81 -5.47 14.85
C SER A 94 -12.87 -5.84 13.79
N GLU A 95 -12.45 -6.30 12.61
CA GLU A 95 -13.36 -6.80 11.57
C GLU A 95 -13.94 -8.16 11.97
N GLU A 96 -13.15 -9.03 12.59
CA GLU A 96 -13.62 -10.33 13.15
C GLU A 96 -14.53 -10.15 14.38
N CYS A 97 -14.29 -9.17 15.26
CA CYS A 97 -15.15 -8.91 16.43
C CYS A 97 -16.51 -8.25 16.13
N ASN A 98 -16.73 -7.76 14.90
CA ASN A 98 -18.04 -7.25 14.46
C ASN A 98 -18.84 -8.30 13.66
N GLY A 99 -18.29 -9.50 13.45
CA GLY A 99 -19.05 -10.66 13.01
C GLY A 99 -19.69 -11.33 14.22
N GLU A 100 -21.01 -11.22 14.33
CA GLU A 100 -21.80 -12.00 15.28
C GLU A 100 -21.41 -13.50 15.22
N PRO A 101 -21.37 -14.20 16.36
CA PRO A 101 -21.06 -15.62 16.36
C PRO A 101 -22.21 -16.35 15.67
N LEU A 102 -21.93 -16.97 14.52
CA LEU A 102 -22.85 -17.95 13.95
C LEU A 102 -22.93 -19.11 14.94
N ALA A 103 -24.02 -19.14 15.68
CA ALA A 103 -24.31 -20.11 16.72
C ALA A 103 -24.07 -21.54 16.19
N ALA A 104 -23.21 -22.27 16.90
CA ALA A 104 -23.22 -23.71 16.83
C ALA A 104 -24.49 -24.19 17.56
N GLU A 105 -25.51 -24.57 16.80
CA GLU A 105 -26.59 -25.42 17.29
C GLU A 105 -26.37 -26.87 16.85
N LYS A 106 -26.82 -27.75 17.74
CA LYS A 106 -26.43 -29.14 17.97
C LYS A 106 -26.96 -30.13 16.94
#